data_AF-A0A8J3XXD2-F1
#
_entry.id   AF-A0A8J3XXD2-F1
#
_cell.length_a   1.000
_cell.length_b   1.000
_cell.length_c   1.000
_cell.angle_alpha   90.00
_cell.angle_beta   90.00
_cell.angle_gamma   90.00
#
_symmetry.space_group_name_H-M   'P 1'
#
loop_
_entity.id
_entity.type
_entity.pdbx_description
1 polymer ?
#
loop_
_entity_poly.entity_id
_entity_poly.type
_entity_poly.pdbx_seq_one_letter_code
_entity_poly.pdbx_strand_id
1 'polypeptide(L)'
;MGRSRSGVRSSRVYRQVRLADVAEQVAEGVVEYMRDAMTAYASVRLSWTPRTGGIAPRATAQTGRHRTSPRGENRWPSGGGHSHHEDMRLVFTPAEGDRCRVVVYRRDGVTLEMRSYDRKFRVPHDLAHAVTERELRLGAGVFGCIAAGAVFTSMQVLTGSPRHDSAARSARIIKANARSITTAEALSGVLHEAANGALTRPLFTKVREVWGIVEARTFPYDEATITATAETLKTLANVWSGLTVGEELVFMWPPALTAPIPTTHR
;
A
#
# COMPACT_ATOMS: atom_id res chain seq x y z
N MET A 1 49.30 -55.16 22.27
CA MET A 1 49.26 -53.80 21.69
C MET A 1 48.12 -53.73 20.69
N GLY A 2 47.26 -52.70 20.76
CA GLY A 2 46.50 -52.26 19.57
C GLY A 2 44.97 -52.37 19.56
N ARG A 3 44.32 -51.53 20.37
CA ARG A 3 43.11 -50.73 20.06
C ARG A 3 41.75 -51.40 19.78
N SER A 4 40.90 -51.26 20.80
CA SER A 4 39.45 -51.01 20.77
C SER A 4 39.04 -49.89 19.80
N ARG A 5 37.91 -50.07 19.09
CA ARG A 5 37.07 -49.00 18.55
C ARG A 5 35.59 -49.38 18.63
N SER A 6 34.93 -48.84 19.65
CA SER A 6 33.48 -48.71 19.76
C SER A 6 32.98 -47.67 18.76
N GLY A 7 32.16 -48.09 17.80
CA GLY A 7 31.46 -47.22 16.86
C GLY A 7 30.15 -46.71 17.46
N VAL A 8 30.13 -45.44 17.84
CA VAL A 8 28.94 -44.68 18.25
C VAL A 8 28.04 -44.48 17.02
N ARG A 9 26.82 -45.04 17.05
CA ARG A 9 25.75 -44.67 16.11
C ARG A 9 25.17 -43.31 16.54
N SER A 10 25.55 -42.26 15.83
CA SER A 10 24.94 -40.93 15.96
C SER A 10 23.62 -40.89 15.19
N SER A 11 22.51 -40.84 15.91
CA SER A 11 21.16 -40.57 15.39
C SER A 11 21.01 -39.07 15.11
N ARG A 12 21.26 -38.65 13.86
CA ARG A 12 20.94 -37.30 13.39
C ARG A 12 19.46 -37.26 13.00
N VAL A 13 18.61 -36.85 13.95
CA VAL A 13 17.21 -36.50 13.69
C VAL A 13 17.19 -35.23 12.84
N TYR A 14 16.95 -35.37 11.54
CA TYR A 14 16.60 -34.24 10.68
C TYR A 14 15.19 -33.79 11.03
N ARG A 15 15.08 -32.67 11.75
CA ARG A 15 13.81 -32.00 12.02
C ARG A 15 13.35 -31.33 10.72
N GLN A 16 12.44 -32.00 10.02
CA GLN A 16 11.76 -31.50 8.83
C GLN A 16 10.83 -30.35 9.26
N VAL A 17 11.35 -29.12 9.31
CA VAL A 17 10.52 -27.92 9.49
C VAL A 17 9.65 -27.79 8.25
N ARG A 18 8.32 -27.87 8.40
CA ARG A 18 7.42 -27.72 7.26
C ARG A 18 7.50 -26.27 6.78
N LEU A 19 7.65 -26.08 5.47
CA LEU A 19 7.67 -24.76 4.85
C LEU A 19 6.40 -23.92 5.15
N ALA A 20 5.29 -24.59 5.51
CA ALA A 20 4.08 -23.93 6.00
C ALA A 20 4.32 -23.19 7.32
N ASP A 21 5.01 -23.83 8.28
CA ASP A 21 5.25 -23.27 9.62
C ASP A 21 6.13 -22.01 9.58
N VAL A 22 7.07 -21.93 8.62
CA VAL A 22 7.94 -20.76 8.42
C VAL A 22 7.21 -19.62 7.72
N ALA A 23 6.30 -19.93 6.79
CA ALA A 23 5.47 -18.92 6.13
C ALA A 23 4.45 -18.31 7.11
N GLU A 24 3.90 -19.13 8.01
CA GLU A 24 2.98 -18.73 9.07
C GLU A 24 3.69 -17.82 10.09
N GLN A 25 4.86 -18.20 10.61
CA GLN A 25 5.65 -17.35 11.52
C GLN A 25 6.10 -16.01 10.91
N VAL A 26 6.41 -15.97 9.61
CA VAL A 26 6.81 -14.73 8.93
C VAL A 26 5.59 -13.84 8.67
N ALA A 27 4.45 -14.43 8.32
CA ALA A 27 3.19 -13.69 8.18
C ALA A 27 2.72 -13.15 9.52
N GLU A 28 2.81 -13.94 10.60
CA GLU A 28 2.50 -13.50 11.96
C GLU A 28 3.42 -12.37 12.42
N GLY A 29 4.74 -12.48 12.20
CA GLY A 29 5.68 -11.43 12.56
C GLY A 29 5.48 -10.11 11.79
N VAL A 30 5.08 -10.17 10.51
CA VAL A 30 4.76 -8.95 9.72
C VAL A 30 3.39 -8.40 10.11
N VAL A 31 2.40 -9.24 10.38
CA VAL A 31 1.07 -8.83 10.84
C VAL A 31 1.12 -8.25 12.25
N GLU A 32 1.93 -8.82 13.14
CA GLU A 32 2.18 -8.31 14.49
C GLU A 32 3.00 -7.02 14.43
N TYR A 33 4.03 -6.93 13.59
CA TYR A 33 4.76 -5.69 13.37
C TYR A 33 3.90 -4.58 12.75
N MET A 34 3.03 -4.91 11.79
CA MET A 34 2.05 -3.97 11.23
C MET A 34 0.97 -3.61 12.25
N ARG A 35 0.51 -4.56 13.07
CA ARG A 35 -0.44 -4.30 14.16
C ARG A 35 0.19 -3.39 15.21
N ASP A 36 1.45 -3.57 15.56
CA ASP A 36 2.19 -2.76 16.51
C ASP A 36 2.50 -1.38 15.94
N ALA A 37 2.87 -1.28 14.67
CA ALA A 37 3.05 0.00 13.97
C ALA A 37 1.72 0.77 13.86
N MET A 38 0.63 0.07 13.53
CA MET A 38 -0.72 0.65 13.47
C MET A 38 -1.27 0.97 14.86
N THR A 39 -0.90 0.21 15.89
CA THR A 39 -1.25 0.48 17.29
C THR A 39 -0.47 1.67 17.80
N ALA A 40 0.83 1.78 17.53
CA ALA A 40 1.65 2.94 17.86
C ALA A 40 1.14 4.20 17.14
N TYR A 41 0.77 4.08 15.86
CA TYR A 41 0.13 5.15 15.09
C TYR A 41 -1.23 5.55 15.71
N ALA A 42 -2.07 4.57 16.06
CA ALA A 42 -3.34 4.81 16.74
C ALA A 42 -3.17 5.40 18.16
N SER A 43 -2.13 5.03 18.89
CA SER A 43 -1.80 5.60 20.21
C SER A 43 -1.33 7.04 20.13
N VAL A 44 -0.55 7.40 19.09
CA VAL A 44 -0.24 8.81 18.77
C VAL A 44 -1.51 9.58 18.38
N ARG A 45 -2.47 8.93 17.73
CA ARG A 45 -3.76 9.52 17.33
C ARG A 45 -4.76 9.67 18.50
N LEU A 46 -4.73 8.78 19.50
CA LEU A 46 -5.70 8.73 20.61
C LEU A 46 -5.25 9.44 21.89
N SER A 47 -3.95 9.74 22.04
CA SER A 47 -3.41 10.40 23.24
C SER A 47 -3.58 11.93 23.27
N TRP A 48 -4.34 12.50 22.34
CA TRP A 48 -4.55 13.95 22.27
C TRP A 48 -6.02 14.34 22.32
N THR A 49 -6.45 14.88 23.47
CA THR A 49 -7.74 15.55 23.63
C THR A 49 -7.58 17.07 23.40
N PRO A 50 -8.33 17.67 22.47
CA PRO A 50 -8.31 19.12 22.31
C PRO A 50 -9.00 19.79 23.49
N ARG A 51 -8.37 20.81 24.10
CA ARG A 51 -9.11 21.80 24.92
C ARG A 51 -10.02 22.60 23.99
N THR A 52 -11.32 22.47 24.21
CA THR A 52 -12.36 23.15 23.44
C THR A 52 -12.43 24.64 23.78
N GLY A 53 -11.94 25.48 22.86
CA GLY A 53 -12.32 26.88 22.75
C GLY A 53 -13.27 27.01 21.56
N GLY A 54 -14.57 27.16 21.84
CA GLY A 54 -15.60 27.21 20.81
C GLY A 54 -15.63 28.54 20.05
N ILE A 55 -16.08 28.47 18.79
CA ILE A 55 -16.87 29.49 18.08
C ILE A 55 -17.59 28.73 16.94
N ALA A 56 -18.90 28.87 16.87
CA ALA A 56 -19.74 28.34 15.79
C ALA A 56 -19.89 29.38 14.67
N PRO A 57 -20.11 28.96 13.40
CA PRO A 57 -20.78 29.81 12.43
C PRO A 57 -22.09 29.23 11.89
N ARG A 58 -23.00 30.17 11.63
CA ARG A 58 -24.36 30.04 11.08
C ARG A 58 -24.36 29.48 9.65
N ALA A 59 -25.43 28.73 9.37
CA ALA A 59 -25.85 28.33 8.04
C ALA A 59 -26.73 29.39 7.37
N THR A 60 -26.56 29.56 6.05
CA THR A 60 -27.62 30.00 5.13
C THR A 60 -27.48 29.24 3.82
N ALA A 61 -28.61 28.69 3.38
CA ALA A 61 -28.77 27.89 2.17
C ALA A 61 -28.93 28.77 0.93
N GLN A 62 -28.50 28.28 -0.23
CA GLN A 62 -29.06 28.69 -1.51
C GLN A 62 -29.07 27.54 -2.52
N THR A 63 -30.22 27.40 -3.17
CA THR A 63 -30.62 26.39 -4.14
C THR A 63 -30.24 26.83 -5.56
N GLY A 64 -29.92 25.86 -6.44
CA GLY A 64 -29.76 26.11 -7.88
C GLY A 64 -29.41 24.85 -8.66
N ARG A 65 -30.36 24.35 -9.46
CA ARG A 65 -30.18 23.28 -10.46
C ARG A 65 -29.39 23.80 -11.68
N HIS A 66 -28.57 22.97 -12.31
CA HIS A 66 -28.68 22.63 -13.74
C HIS A 66 -27.71 21.51 -14.16
N ARG A 67 -28.22 20.58 -14.98
CA ARG A 67 -27.51 19.48 -15.65
C ARG A 67 -26.55 20.01 -16.72
N THR A 68 -25.40 19.37 -16.87
CA THR A 68 -24.94 18.72 -18.12
C THR A 68 -23.74 17.84 -17.79
N SER A 69 -23.76 16.57 -18.21
CA SER A 69 -22.66 15.63 -18.05
C SER A 69 -21.65 15.82 -19.18
N PRO A 70 -20.38 16.15 -18.91
CA PRO A 70 -19.33 15.94 -19.88
C PRO A 70 -18.82 14.51 -19.72
N ARG A 71 -18.96 13.69 -20.77
CA ARG A 71 -18.06 12.55 -20.99
C ARG A 71 -16.65 13.12 -21.19
N GLY A 72 -15.94 13.34 -20.09
CA GLY A 72 -14.52 13.65 -20.09
C GLY A 72 -13.75 12.36 -20.29
N GLU A 73 -13.18 12.17 -21.47
CA GLU A 73 -12.10 11.22 -21.68
C GLU A 73 -10.95 11.58 -20.72
N ASN A 74 -10.81 10.83 -19.63
CA ASN A 74 -9.69 10.95 -18.68
C ASN A 74 -8.40 10.38 -19.29
N ARG A 75 -8.03 10.86 -20.48
CA ARG A 75 -6.82 10.45 -21.19
C ARG A 75 -5.66 11.34 -20.74
N TRP A 76 -4.99 10.92 -19.67
CA TRP A 76 -3.70 11.48 -19.27
C TRP A 76 -2.68 11.32 -20.41
N PRO A 77 -1.78 12.31 -20.62
CA PRO A 77 -0.87 12.31 -21.76
C PRO A 77 0.01 11.06 -21.75
N SER A 78 -0.31 10.15 -22.66
CA SER A 78 0.43 8.92 -22.89
C SER A 78 1.71 9.29 -23.65
N GLY A 79 2.80 9.53 -22.92
CA GLY A 79 4.11 9.66 -23.52
C GLY A 79 4.55 8.32 -24.12
N GLY A 80 4.51 8.20 -25.46
CA GLY A 80 5.19 7.16 -26.24
C GLY A 80 4.49 5.80 -26.28
N GLY A 81 4.15 5.35 -27.49
CA GLY A 81 3.40 4.12 -27.77
C GLY A 81 4.14 2.83 -27.42
N HIS A 82 4.05 2.44 -26.15
CA HIS A 82 4.28 1.06 -25.71
C HIS A 82 2.90 0.42 -25.56
N SER A 83 2.70 -0.73 -26.18
CA SER A 83 1.47 -1.54 -26.03
C SER A 83 1.14 -1.70 -24.54
N HIS A 84 -0.08 -1.33 -24.16
CA HIS A 84 -0.64 -1.34 -22.78
C HIS A 84 -0.58 -2.68 -22.03
N HIS A 85 0.08 -3.70 -22.58
CA HIS A 85 0.20 -5.05 -22.03
C HIS A 85 1.42 -5.28 -21.14
N GLU A 86 2.34 -4.31 -20.99
CA GLU A 86 3.58 -4.54 -20.21
C GLU A 86 3.59 -3.96 -18.78
N ASP A 87 2.73 -3.00 -18.47
CA ASP A 87 2.76 -2.31 -17.18
C ASP A 87 1.70 -2.85 -16.23
N MET A 88 2.00 -2.87 -14.93
CA MET A 88 0.99 -3.17 -13.93
C MET A 88 -0.05 -2.05 -13.90
N ARG A 89 -1.33 -2.42 -13.86
CA ARG A 89 -2.46 -1.48 -13.83
C ARG A 89 -3.34 -1.75 -12.63
N LEU A 90 -3.70 -0.69 -11.91
CA LEU A 90 -4.65 -0.72 -10.81
C LEU A 90 -5.98 -0.14 -11.30
N VAL A 91 -7.08 -0.81 -11.01
CA VAL A 91 -8.43 -0.36 -11.33
C VAL A 91 -9.21 -0.25 -10.04
N PHE A 92 -9.57 0.97 -9.66
CA PHE A 92 -10.38 1.26 -8.50
C PHE A 92 -11.83 1.44 -8.95
N THR A 93 -12.76 0.72 -8.33
CA THR A 93 -14.19 0.78 -8.67
C THR A 93 -15.00 1.03 -7.39
N PRO A 94 -15.85 2.06 -7.32
CA PRO A 94 -16.80 2.22 -6.24
C PRO A 94 -17.73 1.01 -6.18
N ALA A 95 -17.89 0.45 -4.99
CA ALA A 95 -18.77 -0.66 -4.70
C ALA A 95 -19.83 -0.23 -3.67
N GLU A 96 -20.93 -0.97 -3.59
CA GLU A 96 -22.05 -0.65 -2.69
C GLU A 96 -21.60 -0.48 -1.23
N GLY A 97 -22.17 0.52 -0.55
CA GLY A 97 -21.94 0.76 0.88
C GLY A 97 -20.57 1.36 1.20
N ASP A 98 -20.16 2.37 0.42
CA ASP A 98 -18.89 3.11 0.55
C ASP A 98 -17.66 2.19 0.54
N ARG A 99 -17.73 1.12 -0.26
CA ARG A 99 -16.62 0.19 -0.45
C ARG A 99 -15.86 0.54 -1.71
N CYS A 100 -14.56 0.25 -1.71
CA CYS A 100 -13.74 0.33 -2.90
C CYS A 100 -13.24 -1.09 -3.24
N ARG A 101 -13.47 -1.51 -4.48
CA ARG A 101 -12.85 -2.70 -5.04
C ARG A 101 -11.62 -2.26 -5.82
N VAL A 102 -10.48 -2.91 -5.58
CA VAL A 102 -9.26 -2.67 -6.36
C VAL A 102 -8.90 -3.94 -7.10
N VAL A 103 -8.79 -3.85 -8.42
CA VAL A 103 -8.30 -4.94 -9.27
C VAL A 103 -6.91 -4.59 -9.76
N VAL A 104 -5.95 -5.47 -9.50
CA VAL A 104 -4.56 -5.34 -9.95
C VAL A 104 -4.33 -6.28 -11.11
N TYR A 105 -4.04 -5.72 -12.28
CA TYR A 105 -3.57 -6.45 -13.46
C TYR A 105 -2.04 -6.44 -13.44
N ARG A 106 -1.42 -7.56 -13.06
CA ARG A 106 0.05 -7.67 -12.99
C ARG A 106 0.64 -8.05 -14.34
N ARG A 107 1.88 -7.63 -14.57
CA ARG A 107 2.64 -7.93 -15.81
C ARG A 107 2.80 -9.43 -16.08
N ASP A 108 2.84 -10.26 -15.04
CA ASP A 108 2.98 -11.72 -15.17
C ASP A 108 1.66 -12.45 -15.51
N GLY A 109 0.59 -11.71 -15.84
CA GLY A 109 -0.70 -12.25 -16.23
C GLY A 109 -1.59 -12.66 -15.05
N VAL A 110 -1.14 -12.48 -13.81
CA VAL A 110 -1.97 -12.69 -12.62
C VAL A 110 -2.85 -11.47 -12.38
N THR A 111 -4.15 -11.70 -12.17
CA THR A 111 -5.09 -10.67 -11.73
C THR A 111 -5.43 -10.87 -10.27
N LEU A 112 -5.27 -9.83 -9.46
CA LEU A 112 -5.59 -9.83 -8.03
C LEU A 112 -6.75 -8.90 -7.73
N GLU A 113 -7.54 -9.23 -6.72
CA GLU A 113 -8.49 -8.33 -6.08
C GLU A 113 -7.98 -7.97 -4.69
N MET A 114 -8.01 -6.69 -4.36
CA MET A 114 -7.82 -6.18 -3.00
C MET A 114 -9.15 -5.62 -2.51
N ARG A 115 -9.49 -5.95 -1.26
CA ARG A 115 -10.66 -5.39 -0.58
C ARG A 115 -10.20 -4.23 0.30
N SER A 116 -10.46 -3.01 -0.17
CA SER A 116 -10.22 -1.80 0.62
C SER A 116 -11.40 -1.57 1.57
N TYR A 117 -11.13 -1.52 2.87
CA TYR A 117 -12.12 -1.17 3.89
C TYR A 117 -12.02 0.32 4.19
N ASP A 118 -12.86 1.17 3.58
CA ASP A 118 -12.72 2.61 3.81
C ASP A 118 -14.03 3.40 3.90
N ARG A 119 -14.81 3.12 4.95
CA ARG A 119 -16.10 3.80 5.21
C ARG A 119 -15.98 5.23 5.74
N LYS A 120 -14.78 5.67 6.13
CA LYS A 120 -14.60 6.92 6.91
C LYS A 120 -13.85 8.03 6.15
N PHE A 121 -13.32 7.74 4.97
CA PHE A 121 -12.42 8.64 4.28
C PHE A 121 -12.93 8.92 2.86
N ARG A 122 -12.66 10.14 2.37
CA ARG A 122 -13.07 10.62 1.04
C ARG A 122 -12.34 9.93 -0.10
N VAL A 123 -11.19 9.34 0.18
CA VAL A 123 -10.34 8.66 -0.79
C VAL A 123 -10.01 7.27 -0.26
N PRO A 124 -10.07 6.21 -1.08
CA PRO A 124 -9.71 4.87 -0.65
C PRO A 124 -8.25 4.79 -0.15
N HIS A 125 -8.03 4.11 0.96
CA HIS A 125 -6.70 3.84 1.54
C HIS A 125 -5.71 3.27 0.51
N ASP A 126 -6.14 2.27 -0.28
CA ASP A 126 -5.30 1.70 -1.34
C ASP A 126 -4.94 2.72 -2.44
N LEU A 127 -5.80 3.71 -2.71
CA LEU A 127 -5.47 4.79 -3.66
C LEU A 127 -4.46 5.77 -3.04
N ALA A 128 -4.56 6.04 -1.74
CA ALA A 128 -3.56 6.81 -1.01
C ALA A 128 -2.17 6.14 -1.04
N HIS A 129 -2.12 4.81 -0.89
CA HIS A 129 -0.88 4.04 -1.09
C HIS A 129 -0.34 4.17 -2.52
N ALA A 130 -1.18 3.91 -3.53
CA ALA A 130 -0.75 3.93 -4.92
C ALA A 130 -0.16 5.29 -5.33
N VAL A 131 -0.80 6.38 -4.92
CA VAL A 131 -0.31 7.75 -5.17
C VAL A 131 0.97 8.01 -4.39
N THR A 132 0.96 7.79 -3.08
CA THR A 132 2.12 8.08 -2.21
C THR A 132 3.36 7.35 -2.71
N GLU A 133 3.25 6.05 -2.95
CA GLU A 133 4.38 5.24 -3.37
C GLU A 133 4.87 5.61 -4.77
N ARG A 134 3.96 5.98 -5.69
CA ARG A 134 4.34 6.43 -7.03
C ARG A 134 5.09 7.77 -6.99
N GLU A 135 4.48 8.77 -6.38
CA GLU A 135 5.02 10.15 -6.39
C GLU A 135 6.32 10.25 -5.58
N LEU A 136 6.44 9.51 -4.47
CA LEU A 136 7.65 9.48 -3.65
C LEU A 136 8.66 8.40 -4.10
N ARG A 137 8.38 7.71 -5.22
CA ARG A 137 9.24 6.65 -5.79
C ARG A 137 9.59 5.52 -4.81
N LEU A 138 8.64 5.15 -3.95
CA LEU A 138 8.77 4.05 -2.98
C LEU A 138 8.55 2.70 -3.67
N GLY A 139 9.47 2.30 -4.55
CA GLY A 139 9.37 1.06 -5.33
C GLY A 139 9.36 -0.25 -4.52
N ALA A 140 9.65 -0.19 -3.21
CA ALA A 140 9.58 -1.33 -2.30
C ALA A 140 8.43 -1.23 -1.28
N GLY A 141 7.45 -0.35 -1.52
CA GLY A 141 6.20 -0.28 -0.77
C GLY A 141 5.24 -1.43 -1.09
N VAL A 142 3.95 -1.27 -0.77
CA VAL A 142 2.91 -2.29 -0.99
C VAL A 142 2.78 -2.60 -2.49
N PHE A 143 2.54 -1.59 -3.32
CA PHE A 143 2.31 -1.79 -4.76
C PHE A 143 3.59 -2.19 -5.49
N GLY A 144 4.74 -1.70 -5.04
CA GLY A 144 6.03 -2.17 -5.55
C GLY A 144 6.27 -3.66 -5.28
N CYS A 145 5.88 -4.14 -4.10
CA CYS A 145 5.92 -5.57 -3.78
C CYS A 145 4.91 -6.37 -4.60
N ILE A 146 3.69 -5.86 -4.81
CA ILE A 146 2.70 -6.51 -5.68
C ILE A 146 3.21 -6.62 -7.12
N ALA A 147 3.81 -5.56 -7.66
CA ALA A 147 4.46 -5.56 -8.97
C ALA A 147 5.53 -6.66 -9.05
N ALA A 148 6.33 -6.81 -7.99
CA ALA A 148 7.34 -7.85 -7.88
C ALA A 148 6.75 -9.26 -7.70
N GLY A 149 5.45 -9.39 -7.41
CA GLY A 149 4.73 -10.65 -7.24
C GLY A 149 4.57 -11.15 -5.82
N ALA A 150 4.56 -10.22 -4.87
CA ALA A 150 3.91 -10.46 -3.59
C ALA A 150 2.38 -10.53 -3.77
N VAL A 151 1.76 -11.39 -2.99
CA VAL A 151 0.32 -11.48 -2.78
C VAL A 151 0.12 -11.39 -1.26
N PHE A 152 -0.55 -10.33 -0.81
CA PHE A 152 -0.83 -10.11 0.61
C PHE A 152 -2.06 -10.90 1.05
N THR A 153 -2.20 -11.14 2.35
CA THR A 153 -3.31 -11.92 2.91
C THR A 153 -4.69 -11.30 2.69
N SER A 154 -4.77 -9.99 2.48
CA SER A 154 -5.99 -9.25 2.13
C SER A 154 -6.39 -9.38 0.66
N MET A 155 -5.63 -10.13 -0.14
CA MET A 155 -5.83 -10.25 -1.58
C MET A 155 -6.37 -11.61 -2.00
N GLN A 156 -7.12 -11.62 -3.10
CA GLN A 156 -7.58 -12.82 -3.76
C GLN A 156 -7.06 -12.87 -5.20
N VAL A 157 -6.56 -14.03 -5.64
CA VAL A 157 -6.28 -14.25 -7.05
C VAL A 157 -7.60 -14.46 -7.79
N LEU A 158 -7.89 -13.61 -8.78
CA LEU A 158 -9.08 -13.74 -9.62
C LEU A 158 -8.82 -14.64 -10.83
N THR A 159 -7.70 -14.41 -11.52
CA THR A 159 -7.31 -15.14 -12.74
C THR A 159 -5.78 -15.24 -12.86
N GLY A 160 -5.32 -16.10 -13.78
CA GLY A 160 -3.92 -16.42 -13.97
C GLY A 160 -3.52 -17.68 -13.18
N SER A 161 -2.39 -18.28 -13.55
CA SER A 161 -1.83 -19.43 -12.85
C SER A 161 -0.57 -19.00 -12.11
N PRO A 162 -0.64 -18.76 -10.78
CA PRO A 162 0.54 -18.48 -10.00
C PRO A 162 1.55 -19.63 -10.13
N ARG A 163 2.84 -19.29 -10.12
CA ARG A 163 3.90 -20.30 -10.09
C ARG A 163 3.71 -21.26 -8.91
N HIS A 164 4.20 -22.49 -9.05
CA HIS A 164 4.17 -23.49 -7.97
C HIS A 164 4.83 -23.00 -6.67
N ASP A 165 5.81 -22.10 -6.77
CA ASP A 165 6.54 -21.50 -5.64
C ASP A 165 6.05 -20.10 -5.25
N SER A 166 4.91 -19.65 -5.77
CA SER A 166 4.40 -18.28 -5.62
C SER A 166 4.22 -17.85 -4.16
N ALA A 167 3.69 -18.71 -3.28
CA ALA A 167 3.52 -18.41 -1.87
C ALA A 167 4.86 -18.19 -1.16
N ALA A 168 5.82 -19.11 -1.35
CA ALA A 168 7.16 -18.99 -0.77
C ALA A 168 7.90 -17.75 -1.32
N ARG A 169 7.72 -17.45 -2.61
CA ARG A 169 8.28 -16.27 -3.25
C ARG A 169 7.66 -14.97 -2.71
N SER A 170 6.34 -14.92 -2.57
CA SER A 170 5.61 -13.79 -1.97
C SER A 170 6.14 -13.49 -0.56
N ALA A 171 6.22 -14.53 0.29
CA ALA A 171 6.73 -14.39 1.66
C ALA A 171 8.17 -13.84 1.69
N ARG A 172 9.05 -14.29 0.78
CA ARG A 172 10.41 -13.73 0.67
C ARG A 172 10.41 -12.26 0.28
N ILE A 173 9.60 -11.86 -0.69
CA ILE A 173 9.50 -10.46 -1.13
C ILE A 173 9.00 -9.58 0.02
N ILE A 174 7.90 -9.97 0.67
CA ILE A 174 7.32 -9.21 1.79
C ILE A 174 8.34 -9.10 2.93
N LYS A 175 8.97 -10.21 3.33
CA LYS A 175 9.96 -10.23 4.40
C LYS A 175 11.15 -9.33 4.11
N ALA A 176 11.70 -9.40 2.89
CA ALA A 176 12.88 -8.61 2.53
C ALA A 176 12.59 -7.11 2.42
N ASN A 177 11.33 -6.73 2.16
CA ASN A 177 10.92 -5.34 2.00
C ASN A 177 10.07 -4.81 3.17
N ALA A 178 9.96 -5.55 4.29
CA ALA A 178 9.08 -5.22 5.41
C ALA A 178 9.26 -3.77 5.92
N ARG A 179 10.51 -3.32 6.07
CA ARG A 179 10.82 -1.93 6.48
C ARG A 179 10.29 -0.90 5.48
N SER A 180 10.52 -1.12 4.18
CA SER A 180 10.05 -0.22 3.11
C SER A 180 8.51 -0.17 3.06
N ILE A 181 7.85 -1.31 3.28
CA ILE A 181 6.39 -1.39 3.37
C ILE A 181 5.88 -0.55 4.55
N THR A 182 6.52 -0.64 5.72
CA THR A 182 6.15 0.17 6.89
C THR A 182 6.39 1.65 6.68
N THR A 183 7.48 2.03 6.00
CA THR A 183 7.68 3.43 5.59
C THR A 183 6.58 3.90 4.63
N ALA A 184 6.18 3.07 3.67
CA ALA A 184 5.10 3.40 2.73
C ALA A 184 3.75 3.59 3.46
N GLU A 185 3.39 2.69 4.38
CA GLU A 185 2.18 2.82 5.23
C GLU A 185 2.18 4.10 6.06
N ALA A 186 3.32 4.41 6.70
CA ALA A 186 3.41 5.56 7.57
C ALA A 186 3.26 6.88 6.78
N LEU A 187 3.88 6.96 5.61
CA LEU A 187 3.78 8.12 4.72
C LEU A 187 2.40 8.22 4.05
N SER A 188 1.83 7.10 3.60
CA SER A 188 0.50 7.07 2.98
C SER A 188 -0.57 7.49 3.97
N GLY A 189 -0.48 7.07 5.24
CA GLY A 189 -1.39 7.48 6.31
C GLY A 189 -1.43 9.00 6.55
N VAL A 190 -0.26 9.66 6.60
CA VAL A 190 -0.21 11.12 6.76
C VAL A 190 -0.77 11.85 5.55
N LEU A 191 -0.44 11.41 4.33
CA LEU A 191 -0.96 12.00 3.10
C LEU A 191 -2.47 11.75 2.94
N HIS A 192 -2.96 10.58 3.39
CA HIS A 192 -4.37 10.25 3.47
C HIS A 192 -5.10 11.21 4.41
N GLU A 193 -4.58 11.45 5.61
CA GLU A 193 -5.13 12.45 6.54
C GLU A 193 -5.17 13.86 5.93
N ALA A 194 -4.11 14.24 5.21
CA ALA A 194 -4.02 15.53 4.51
C ALA A 194 -5.11 15.70 3.45
N ALA A 195 -5.29 14.69 2.59
CA ALA A 195 -6.30 14.70 1.54
C ALA A 195 -7.74 14.74 2.12
N ASN A 196 -7.92 14.27 3.35
CA ASN A 196 -9.19 14.33 4.08
C ASN A 196 -9.38 15.62 4.88
N GLY A 197 -8.41 16.55 4.87
CA GLY A 197 -8.47 17.79 5.65
C GLY A 197 -8.39 17.56 7.17
N ALA A 198 -7.85 16.42 7.61
CA ALA A 198 -7.83 15.99 9.00
C ALA A 198 -6.53 16.34 9.75
N LEU A 199 -5.56 16.98 9.08
CA LEU A 199 -4.30 17.35 9.73
C LEU A 199 -4.47 18.50 10.71
N THR A 200 -3.91 18.34 11.90
CA THR A 200 -3.86 19.37 12.96
C THR A 200 -2.55 20.15 12.97
N ARG A 201 -1.59 19.77 12.11
CA ARG A 201 -0.24 20.32 12.02
C ARG A 201 0.18 20.47 10.56
N PRO A 202 1.18 21.30 10.23
CA PRO A 202 1.69 21.41 8.87
C PRO A 202 2.12 20.05 8.31
N LEU A 203 1.70 19.75 7.08
CA LEU A 203 1.92 18.47 6.42
C LEU A 203 3.40 18.05 6.44
N PHE A 204 4.29 18.94 6.01
CA PHE A 204 5.71 18.63 5.92
C PHE A 204 6.32 18.26 7.27
N THR A 205 5.97 18.98 8.34
CA THR A 205 6.38 18.66 9.71
C THR A 205 5.90 17.28 10.13
N LYS A 206 4.63 16.96 9.89
CA LYS A 206 4.04 15.66 10.28
C LYS A 206 4.70 14.49 9.53
N VAL A 207 4.92 14.64 8.23
CA VAL A 207 5.58 13.62 7.40
C VAL A 207 7.01 13.38 7.90
N ARG A 208 7.77 14.43 8.21
CA ARG A 208 9.13 14.32 8.74
C ARG A 208 9.18 13.61 10.10
N GLU A 209 8.25 13.91 10.98
CA GLU A 209 8.16 13.24 12.28
C GLU A 209 7.88 11.76 12.14
N VAL A 210 6.88 11.41 11.32
CA VAL A 210 6.53 10.00 11.08
C VAL A 210 7.67 9.25 10.40
N TRP A 211 8.39 9.89 9.47
CA TRP A 211 9.61 9.33 8.92
C TRP A 211 10.65 9.04 10.01
N GLY A 212 10.92 9.98 10.91
CA GLY A 212 11.89 9.79 11.99
C GLY A 212 11.55 8.66 12.97
N ILE A 213 10.28 8.22 13.02
CA ILE A 213 9.85 7.05 13.81
C ILE A 213 10.23 5.75 13.10
N VAL A 214 10.07 5.68 11.78
CA VAL A 214 10.20 4.42 11.00
C VAL A 214 11.56 4.30 10.28
N GLU A 215 12.30 5.39 10.14
CA GLU A 215 13.54 5.48 9.39
C GLU A 215 14.62 6.24 10.16
N ALA A 216 15.80 5.63 10.27
CA ALA A 216 16.97 6.26 10.87
C ALA A 216 17.71 7.23 9.91
N ARG A 217 17.40 7.16 8.61
CA ARG A 217 18.05 7.98 7.59
C ARG A 217 17.48 9.40 7.59
N THR A 218 18.24 10.36 7.08
CA THR A 218 17.73 11.72 6.85
C THR A 218 16.53 11.67 5.90
N PHE A 219 15.51 12.48 6.21
CA PHE A 219 14.32 12.61 5.37
C PHE A 219 14.72 13.10 3.96
N PRO A 220 14.42 12.34 2.88
CA PRO A 220 15.01 12.60 1.57
C PRO A 220 14.17 13.53 0.68
N TYR A 221 13.00 13.98 1.14
CA TYR A 221 12.07 14.78 0.35
C TYR A 221 12.04 16.24 0.81
N ASP A 222 11.92 17.16 -0.13
CA ASP A 222 11.65 18.56 0.17
C ASP A 222 10.14 18.83 0.33
N GLU A 223 9.80 20.03 0.81
CA GLU A 223 8.41 20.41 1.09
C GLU A 223 7.56 20.51 -0.18
N ALA A 224 8.16 20.91 -1.31
CA ALA A 224 7.50 21.00 -2.60
C ALA A 224 7.04 19.62 -3.08
N THR A 225 7.89 18.59 -2.97
CA THR A 225 7.58 17.20 -3.35
C THR A 225 6.41 16.64 -2.51
N ILE A 226 6.43 16.89 -1.20
CA ILE A 226 5.37 16.42 -0.30
C ILE A 226 4.04 17.13 -0.61
N THR A 227 4.09 18.44 -0.85
CA THR A 227 2.92 19.24 -1.24
C THR A 227 2.33 18.76 -2.56
N ALA A 228 3.17 18.57 -3.59
CA ALA A 228 2.74 18.08 -4.90
C ALA A 228 2.10 16.68 -4.82
N THR A 229 2.65 15.80 -3.97
CA THR A 229 2.09 14.47 -3.71
C THR A 229 0.69 14.56 -3.10
N ALA A 230 0.51 15.42 -2.10
CA ALA A 230 -0.79 15.62 -1.44
C ALA A 230 -1.84 16.21 -2.38
N GLU A 231 -1.46 17.19 -3.22
CA GLU A 231 -2.37 17.78 -4.21
C GLU A 231 -2.75 16.79 -5.32
N THR A 232 -1.83 15.88 -5.70
CA THR A 232 -2.15 14.76 -6.60
C THR A 232 -3.20 13.84 -5.98
N LEU A 233 -3.01 13.44 -4.71
CA LEU A 233 -3.97 12.60 -4.01
C LEU A 233 -5.33 13.28 -3.86
N LYS A 234 -5.36 14.59 -3.55
CA LYS A 234 -6.59 15.38 -3.45
C LYS A 234 -7.31 15.52 -4.78
N THR A 235 -6.57 15.69 -5.88
CA THR A 235 -7.14 15.70 -7.23
C THR A 235 -7.81 14.36 -7.55
N LEU A 236 -7.14 13.25 -7.26
CA LEU A 236 -7.70 11.91 -7.47
C LEU A 236 -8.85 11.60 -6.51
N ALA A 237 -8.84 12.14 -5.28
CA ALA A 237 -9.97 12.07 -4.35
C ALA A 237 -11.21 12.77 -4.92
N ASN A 238 -11.04 13.94 -5.56
CA ASN A 238 -12.14 14.64 -6.22
C ASN A 238 -12.69 13.82 -7.39
N VAL A 239 -11.81 13.25 -8.24
CA VAL A 239 -12.24 12.36 -9.33
C VAL A 239 -13.01 11.17 -8.77
N TRP A 240 -12.45 10.48 -7.76
CA TRP A 240 -13.07 9.35 -7.10
C TRP A 240 -14.47 9.69 -6.55
N SER A 241 -14.62 10.82 -5.88
CA SER A 241 -15.91 11.26 -5.30
C SER A 241 -17.00 11.53 -6.34
N GLY A 242 -16.61 11.76 -7.60
CA GLY A 242 -17.52 11.92 -8.72
C GLY A 242 -17.92 10.61 -9.39
N LEU A 243 -17.29 9.49 -9.06
CA LEU A 243 -17.58 8.19 -9.65
C LEU A 243 -18.83 7.55 -9.03
N THR A 244 -19.65 6.96 -9.89
CA THR A 244 -20.78 6.11 -9.54
C THR A 244 -20.37 4.64 -9.49
N VAL A 245 -21.22 3.79 -8.90
CA VAL A 245 -20.97 2.34 -8.84
C VAL A 245 -20.80 1.79 -10.26
N GLY A 246 -19.69 1.09 -10.49
CA GLY A 246 -19.34 0.52 -11.79
C GLY A 246 -18.48 1.42 -12.67
N GLU A 247 -18.30 2.70 -12.34
CA GLU A 247 -17.28 3.54 -12.97
C GLU A 247 -15.89 3.25 -12.38
N GLU A 248 -14.84 3.54 -13.15
CA GLU A 248 -13.48 3.10 -12.84
C GLU A 248 -12.50 4.28 -12.81
N LEU A 249 -11.64 4.29 -11.80
CA LEU A 249 -10.42 5.07 -11.78
C LEU A 249 -9.25 4.13 -12.10
N VAL A 250 -8.60 4.36 -13.24
CA VAL A 250 -7.46 3.58 -13.70
C VAL A 250 -6.17 4.29 -13.31
N PHE A 251 -5.26 3.54 -12.69
CA PHE A 251 -3.96 4.04 -12.25
C PHE A 251 -2.85 3.13 -12.78
N MET A 252 -1.98 3.69 -13.62
CA MET A 252 -0.84 2.95 -14.18
C MET A 252 0.33 2.95 -13.21
N TRP A 253 0.95 1.78 -13.04
CA TRP A 253 2.11 1.61 -12.17
C TRP A 253 3.41 1.55 -12.98
N PRO A 254 4.39 2.43 -12.71
CA PRO A 254 5.65 2.43 -13.45
C PRO A 254 6.47 1.16 -13.22
N PRO A 255 7.02 0.51 -14.27
CA PRO A 255 7.87 -0.68 -14.13
C PRO A 255 9.09 -0.47 -13.23
N ALA A 256 9.64 0.75 -13.24
CA ALA A 256 10.79 1.13 -12.42
C ALA A 256 10.50 1.13 -10.91
N LEU A 257 9.22 1.10 -10.50
CA LEU A 257 8.79 1.02 -9.11
C LEU A 257 8.41 -0.41 -8.73
N THR A 258 9.18 -1.39 -9.20
CA THR A 258 9.04 -2.80 -8.81
C THR A 258 10.03 -3.12 -7.69
N ALA A 259 9.56 -3.78 -6.63
CA ALA A 259 10.42 -4.11 -5.50
C ALA A 259 11.53 -5.08 -5.92
N PRO A 260 12.74 -4.98 -5.33
CA PRO A 260 13.79 -5.95 -5.57
C PRO A 260 13.32 -7.34 -5.10
N ILE A 261 13.54 -8.35 -5.95
CA ILE A 261 13.24 -9.74 -5.63
C ILE A 261 14.51 -10.35 -4.99
N PRO A 262 14.44 -10.85 -3.75
CA PRO A 262 15.59 -11.49 -3.12
C PRO A 262 16.05 -12.71 -3.92
N THR A 263 17.32 -12.74 -4.31
CA THR A 263 17.93 -13.92 -4.92
C THR A 263 18.03 -15.03 -3.88
N THR A 264 17.58 -16.24 -4.24
CA THR A 264 17.90 -17.43 -3.44
C THR A 264 19.40 -17.71 -3.60
N HIS A 265 20.21 -17.33 -2.59
CA HIS A 265 21.52 -17.93 -2.45
C HIS A 265 21.30 -19.42 -2.17
N ARG A 266 21.71 -20.27 -3.12
CA ARG A 266 21.71 -21.73 -2.98
C ARG A 266 22.84 -22.18 -2.06
#